data_AF-A0A2P8AN34-F1
#
_entry.id   AF-A0A2P8AN34-F1
#
_cell.length_a   1.000
_cell.length_b   1.000
_cell.length_c   1.000
_cell.angle_alpha   90.00
_cell.angle_beta   90.00
_cell.angle_gamma   90.00
#
_symmetry.space_group_name_H-M   'P 1'
#
loop_
_entity.id
_entity.type
_entity.pdbx_description
1 polymer ?
#
loop_
_entity_poly.entity_id
_entity_poly.type
_entity_poly.pdbx_seq_one_letter_code
_entity_poly.pdbx_strand_id
1 'polypeptide(L)'
;MEEATGLRERKKAATRLALHEAALRLAAEQGPDRVTVEAIADAANVSRRTFSNYFSSKEEALFHGDTMRLRRLLELIAEQPADLPPWTALSRAALRQADEMYDETAESWLNRRRRLHGNPGLVAHQVAAYTAIERELAGEIGRRLTGADAALRARVLAAAFLATLRVAVQQWIEAPDQPLAGTLRTALAHAAPAAG
;
A
#
# COMPACT_ATOMS: atom_id res chain seq x y z
N MET A 1 -16.60 28.59 8.92
CA MET A 1 -15.16 28.46 8.58
C MET A 1 -14.75 27.02 8.28
N GLU A 2 -15.37 26.01 8.89
CA GLU A 2 -15.12 24.58 8.62
C GLU A 2 -15.40 24.12 7.17
N GLU A 3 -16.45 24.64 6.52
CA GLU A 3 -16.81 24.28 5.14
C GLU A 3 -15.74 24.70 4.10
N ALA A 4 -15.12 25.86 4.26
CA ALA A 4 -14.10 26.35 3.34
C ALA A 4 -12.79 25.54 3.45
N THR A 5 -12.43 25.13 4.67
CA THR A 5 -11.30 24.23 4.93
C THR A 5 -11.57 22.84 4.35
N GLY A 6 -12.79 22.31 4.54
CA GLY A 6 -13.20 21.02 3.96
C GLY A 6 -13.15 20.99 2.44
N LEU A 7 -13.61 22.05 1.76
CA LEU A 7 -13.54 22.13 0.29
C LEU A 7 -12.10 22.18 -0.23
N ARG A 8 -11.21 22.90 0.46
CA ARG A 8 -9.79 23.00 0.08
C ARG A 8 -9.09 21.65 0.23
N GLU A 9 -9.30 20.94 1.33
CA GLU A 9 -8.70 19.61 1.54
C GLU A 9 -9.25 18.58 0.56
N ARG A 10 -10.56 18.61 0.24
CA ARG A 10 -11.15 17.77 -0.81
C ARG A 10 -10.54 18.03 -2.19
N LYS A 11 -10.38 19.29 -2.59
CA LYS A 11 -9.73 19.65 -3.86
C LYS A 11 -8.27 19.18 -3.88
N LYS A 12 -7.56 19.34 -2.77
CA LYS A 12 -6.17 18.88 -2.62
C LYS A 12 -6.05 17.37 -2.77
N ALA A 13 -6.92 16.60 -2.12
CA ALA A 13 -6.97 15.14 -2.25
C ALA A 13 -7.31 14.71 -3.68
N ALA A 14 -8.30 15.37 -4.31
CA ALA A 14 -8.68 15.09 -5.70
C ALA A 14 -7.53 15.36 -6.69
N THR A 15 -6.79 16.48 -6.54
CA THR A 15 -5.62 16.77 -7.38
C THR A 15 -4.52 15.72 -7.18
N ARG A 16 -4.27 15.32 -5.94
CA ARG A 16 -3.28 14.27 -5.62
C ARG A 16 -3.65 12.93 -6.27
N LEU A 17 -4.93 12.57 -6.23
CA LEU A 17 -5.44 11.35 -6.87
C LEU A 17 -5.32 11.42 -8.39
N ALA A 18 -5.73 12.53 -9.01
CA ALA A 18 -5.63 12.71 -10.47
C ALA A 18 -4.18 12.59 -10.97
N LEU A 19 -3.22 13.17 -10.24
CA LEU A 19 -1.79 13.04 -10.52
C LEU A 19 -1.30 11.58 -10.42
N HIS A 20 -1.72 10.86 -9.36
CA HIS A 20 -1.39 9.44 -9.19
C HIS A 20 -1.95 8.58 -10.33
N GLU A 21 -3.22 8.78 -10.69
CA GLU A 21 -3.88 8.04 -11.77
C GLU A 21 -3.24 8.31 -13.13
N ALA A 22 -2.89 9.57 -13.41
CA ALA A 22 -2.15 9.94 -14.62
C ALA A 22 -0.78 9.27 -14.68
N ALA A 23 -0.02 9.24 -13.57
CA ALA A 23 1.26 8.56 -13.49
C ALA A 23 1.12 7.04 -13.74
N LEU A 24 0.16 6.37 -13.09
CA LEU A 24 -0.10 4.95 -13.29
C LEU A 24 -0.50 4.62 -14.73
N ARG A 25 -1.36 5.45 -15.34
CA ARG A 25 -1.81 5.28 -16.72
C ARG A 25 -0.64 5.38 -17.69
N LEU A 26 0.14 6.48 -17.61
CA LEU A 26 1.28 6.71 -18.50
C LEU A 26 2.35 5.61 -18.35
N ALA A 27 2.63 5.17 -17.12
CA ALA A 27 3.60 4.12 -16.89
C ALA A 27 3.13 2.76 -17.41
N ALA A 28 1.83 2.48 -17.37
CA ALA A 28 1.26 1.25 -17.93
C ALA A 28 1.25 1.24 -19.47
N GLU A 29 1.13 2.41 -20.10
CA GLU A 29 1.12 2.59 -21.56
C GLU A 29 2.52 2.64 -22.17
N GLN A 30 3.45 3.35 -21.52
CA GLN A 30 4.75 3.71 -22.11
C GLN A 30 5.95 3.06 -21.40
N GLY A 31 5.72 2.43 -20.24
CA GLY A 31 6.75 1.97 -19.32
C GLY A 31 7.21 3.09 -18.36
N PRO A 32 7.52 2.77 -17.09
CA PRO A 32 7.79 3.78 -16.06
C PRO A 32 9.05 4.62 -16.34
N ASP A 33 10.02 4.08 -17.06
CA ASP A 33 11.26 4.78 -17.41
C ASP A 33 11.02 5.97 -18.34
N ARG A 34 10.02 5.86 -19.24
CA ARG A 34 9.67 6.89 -20.22
C ARG A 34 8.74 7.98 -19.69
N VAL A 35 8.15 7.78 -18.50
CA VAL A 35 7.27 8.77 -17.87
C VAL A 35 8.08 9.92 -17.29
N THR A 36 7.63 11.16 -17.51
CA THR A 36 8.21 12.38 -16.96
C THR A 36 7.20 13.13 -16.07
N VAL A 37 7.70 14.01 -15.20
CA VAL A 37 6.86 14.85 -14.34
C VAL A 37 5.96 15.78 -15.17
N GLU A 38 6.51 16.31 -16.27
CA GLU A 38 5.80 17.15 -17.23
C GLU A 38 4.61 16.40 -17.84
N ALA A 39 4.85 15.18 -18.36
CA ALA A 39 3.79 14.38 -18.96
C ALA A 39 2.68 14.04 -17.95
N ILE A 40 3.03 13.77 -16.69
CA ILE A 40 2.04 13.53 -15.63
C ILE A 40 1.23 14.79 -15.33
N ALA A 41 1.91 15.93 -15.17
CA ALA A 41 1.28 17.21 -14.91
C ALA A 41 0.30 17.60 -16.03
N ASP A 42 0.73 17.48 -17.28
CA ASP A 42 -0.09 17.76 -18.46
C ASP A 42 -1.29 16.80 -18.54
N ALA A 43 -1.06 15.51 -18.32
CA ALA A 43 -2.13 14.49 -18.32
C ALA A 43 -3.14 14.64 -17.18
N ALA A 44 -2.79 15.34 -16.10
CA ALA A 44 -3.67 15.71 -15.00
C ALA A 44 -4.20 17.16 -15.11
N ASN A 45 -3.91 17.86 -16.20
CA ASN A 45 -4.29 19.25 -16.46
C ASN A 45 -3.86 20.22 -15.34
N VAL A 46 -2.61 20.08 -14.88
CA VAL A 46 -2.01 20.98 -13.90
C VAL A 46 -0.59 21.37 -14.30
N SER A 47 -0.05 22.44 -13.69
CA SER A 47 1.35 22.83 -13.95
C SER A 47 2.36 21.89 -13.29
N ARG A 48 3.59 21.85 -13.80
CA ARG A 48 4.73 21.20 -13.12
C ARG A 48 4.93 21.71 -11.68
N ARG A 49 4.74 23.01 -11.45
CA ARG A 49 4.78 23.58 -10.09
C ARG A 49 3.70 22.98 -9.20
N THR A 50 2.49 22.80 -9.74
CA THR A 50 1.40 22.13 -9.03
C THR A 50 1.80 20.71 -8.69
N PHE A 51 2.33 19.92 -9.64
CA PHE A 51 2.84 18.57 -9.37
C PHE A 51 3.82 18.57 -8.19
N SER A 52 4.83 19.44 -8.22
CA SER A 52 5.87 19.50 -7.18
C SER A 52 5.34 19.91 -5.80
N ASN A 53 4.17 20.54 -5.72
CA ASN A 53 3.49 20.78 -4.43
C ASN A 53 2.88 19.52 -3.81
N TYR A 54 2.68 18.46 -4.60
CA TYR A 54 2.09 17.20 -4.16
C TYR A 54 3.13 16.08 -4.04
N PHE A 55 4.03 15.96 -5.01
CA PHE A 55 5.00 14.86 -5.09
C PHE A 55 6.39 15.41 -5.42
N SER A 56 7.39 14.86 -4.75
CA SER A 56 8.82 15.17 -4.94
C SER A 56 9.39 14.50 -6.20
N SER A 57 8.83 13.37 -6.63
CA SER A 57 9.27 12.63 -7.82
C SER A 57 8.11 11.91 -8.52
N LYS A 58 8.36 11.42 -9.75
CA LYS A 58 7.40 10.57 -10.47
C LYS A 58 7.18 9.24 -9.75
N GLU A 59 8.21 8.71 -9.10
CA GLU A 59 8.14 7.46 -8.34
C GLU A 59 7.24 7.64 -7.12
N GLU A 60 7.32 8.76 -6.41
CA GLU A 60 6.39 9.06 -5.31
C GLU A 60 4.94 9.12 -5.80
N ALA A 61 4.70 9.73 -6.97
CA ALA A 61 3.38 9.74 -7.58
C ALA A 61 2.91 8.33 -8.00
N LEU A 62 3.79 7.48 -8.53
CA LEU A 62 3.48 6.10 -8.90
C LEU A 62 3.14 5.23 -7.68
N PHE A 63 3.87 5.40 -6.57
CA PHE A 63 3.67 4.62 -5.34
C PHE A 63 2.67 5.24 -4.37
N HIS A 64 2.05 6.38 -4.69
CA HIS A 64 1.12 7.05 -3.79
C HIS A 64 -0.01 6.14 -3.28
N GLY A 65 -0.63 5.37 -4.17
CA GLY A 65 -1.67 4.42 -3.80
C GLY A 65 -1.16 3.33 -2.83
N ASP A 66 0.06 2.81 -3.05
CA ASP A 66 0.69 1.84 -2.16
C ASP A 66 0.89 2.40 -0.74
N THR A 67 1.39 3.62 -0.65
CA THR A 67 1.49 4.35 0.61
C THR A 67 0.13 4.53 1.27
N MET A 68 -0.92 4.86 0.50
CA MET A 68 -2.25 5.04 1.08
C MET A 68 -2.87 3.73 1.59
N ARG A 69 -2.70 2.63 0.86
CA ARG A 69 -3.14 1.31 1.35
C ARG A 69 -2.40 0.88 2.59
N LEU A 70 -1.10 1.13 2.67
CA LEU A 70 -0.33 0.75 3.84
C LEU A 70 -0.72 1.59 5.06
N ARG A 71 -1.01 2.88 4.88
CA ARG A 71 -1.59 3.72 5.95
C ARG A 71 -2.96 3.21 6.40
N ARG A 72 -3.84 2.89 5.46
CA ARG A 72 -5.16 2.32 5.77
C ARG A 72 -5.01 1.01 6.56
N LEU A 73 -4.04 0.17 6.19
CA LEU A 73 -3.77 -1.07 6.90
C LEU A 73 -3.34 -0.82 8.34
N LEU A 74 -2.46 0.16 8.57
CA LEU A 74 -2.02 0.54 9.92
C LEU A 74 -3.19 1.04 10.78
N GLU A 75 -4.10 1.84 10.22
CA GLU A 75 -5.34 2.27 10.88
C GLU A 75 -6.20 1.05 11.27
N LEU A 76 -6.44 0.13 10.32
CA LEU A 76 -7.23 -1.07 10.55
C LEU A 76 -6.61 -2.02 11.60
N ILE A 77 -5.27 -2.04 11.71
CA ILE A 77 -4.55 -2.76 12.76
C ILE A 77 -4.73 -2.06 14.10
N ALA A 78 -4.60 -0.73 14.16
CA ALA A 78 -4.81 0.03 15.39
C ALA A 78 -6.26 -0.10 15.93
N GLU A 79 -7.24 -0.27 15.03
CA GLU A 79 -8.64 -0.54 15.38
C GLU A 79 -8.88 -1.96 15.97
N GLN A 80 -7.93 -2.88 15.87
CA GLN A 80 -8.11 -4.25 16.40
C GLN A 80 -8.03 -4.26 17.93
N PRO A 81 -8.87 -5.07 18.62
CA PRO A 81 -8.77 -5.26 20.06
C PRO A 81 -7.34 -5.59 20.52
N ALA A 82 -6.90 -4.95 21.61
CA ALA A 82 -5.51 -5.02 22.07
C ALA A 82 -5.11 -6.40 22.62
N ASP A 83 -6.09 -7.19 23.06
CA ASP A 83 -5.96 -8.53 23.62
C ASP A 83 -5.85 -9.63 22.57
N LEU A 84 -6.10 -9.32 21.29
CA LEU A 84 -5.91 -10.30 20.22
C LEU A 84 -4.43 -10.64 20.05
N PRO A 85 -4.11 -11.93 19.77
CA PRO A 85 -2.78 -12.30 19.33
C PRO A 85 -2.35 -11.44 18.14
N PRO A 86 -1.11 -10.92 18.10
CA PRO A 86 -0.71 -9.96 17.07
C PRO A 86 -0.96 -10.45 15.64
N TRP A 87 -0.63 -11.70 15.33
CA TRP A 87 -0.86 -12.26 13.99
C TRP A 87 -2.35 -12.30 13.61
N THR A 88 -3.22 -12.57 14.58
CA THR A 88 -4.68 -12.56 14.37
C THR A 88 -5.17 -11.14 14.08
N ALA A 89 -4.70 -10.14 14.83
CA ALA A 89 -5.04 -8.74 14.58
C ALA A 89 -4.59 -8.29 13.17
N LEU A 90 -3.35 -8.59 12.81
CA LEU A 90 -2.79 -8.31 11.48
C LEU A 90 -3.61 -8.97 10.37
N SER A 91 -3.94 -10.26 10.53
CA SER A 91 -4.70 -11.03 9.55
C SER A 91 -6.11 -10.48 9.33
N ARG A 92 -6.81 -10.13 10.42
CA ARG A 92 -8.16 -9.53 10.35
C ARG A 92 -8.13 -8.18 9.64
N ALA A 93 -7.15 -7.33 9.95
CA ALA A 93 -7.00 -6.04 9.30
C ALA A 93 -6.71 -6.17 7.80
N ALA A 94 -5.81 -7.07 7.40
CA ALA A 94 -5.52 -7.33 5.99
C ALA A 94 -6.73 -7.85 5.20
N LEU A 95 -7.48 -8.79 5.77
CA LEU A 95 -8.68 -9.34 5.13
C LEU A 95 -9.77 -8.27 4.97
N ARG A 96 -10.04 -7.48 6.02
CA ARG A 96 -10.98 -6.35 5.93
C ARG A 96 -10.58 -5.35 4.87
N GLN A 97 -9.29 -5.00 4.79
CA GLN A 97 -8.81 -4.11 3.74
C GLN A 97 -9.01 -4.70 2.34
N ALA A 98 -8.75 -6.00 2.17
CA ALA A 98 -8.93 -6.67 0.88
C ALA A 98 -10.40 -6.69 0.45
N ASP A 99 -11.33 -6.87 1.39
CA ASP A 99 -12.77 -6.78 1.14
C ASP A 99 -13.19 -5.34 0.80
N GLU A 100 -12.66 -4.32 1.51
CA GLU A 100 -12.88 -2.88 1.20
C GLU A 100 -12.36 -2.50 -0.20
N MET A 101 -11.43 -3.27 -0.77
CA MET A 101 -10.84 -3.04 -2.10
C MET A 101 -11.59 -3.74 -3.24
N TYR A 102 -12.48 -4.68 -2.96
CA TYR A 102 -13.14 -5.48 -4.00
C TYR A 102 -14.37 -4.75 -4.55
N ASP A 103 -14.12 -3.85 -5.48
CA ASP A 103 -15.12 -3.21 -6.34
C ASP A 103 -14.66 -3.34 -7.81
N GLU A 104 -15.59 -3.37 -8.79
CA GLU A 104 -15.35 -3.75 -10.21
C GLU A 104 -14.24 -2.94 -10.94
N THR A 105 -13.73 -1.86 -10.34
CA THR A 105 -12.61 -1.05 -10.84
C THR A 105 -11.22 -1.57 -10.43
N ALA A 106 -11.15 -2.58 -9.56
CA ALA A 106 -9.91 -3.14 -9.03
C ALA A 106 -9.03 -3.79 -10.11
N GLU A 107 -9.61 -4.41 -11.15
CA GLU A 107 -8.87 -5.09 -12.22
C GLU A 107 -7.98 -4.16 -13.05
N SER A 108 -8.50 -2.98 -13.42
CA SER A 108 -7.75 -1.99 -14.21
C SER A 108 -6.57 -1.44 -13.41
N TRP A 109 -6.81 -1.13 -12.14
CA TRP A 109 -5.77 -0.65 -11.24
C TRP A 109 -4.73 -1.74 -10.93
N LEU A 110 -5.16 -2.98 -10.76
CA LEU A 110 -4.25 -4.09 -10.52
C LEU A 110 -3.35 -4.37 -11.72
N ASN A 111 -3.93 -4.43 -12.92
CA ASN A 111 -3.19 -4.69 -14.15
C ASN A 111 -2.12 -3.62 -14.40
N ARG A 112 -2.40 -2.35 -14.06
CA ARG A 112 -1.39 -1.28 -14.08
C ARG A 112 -0.28 -1.54 -13.05
N ARG A 113 -0.61 -2.00 -11.84
CA ARG A 113 0.39 -2.38 -10.83
C ARG A 113 1.24 -3.58 -11.23
N ARG A 114 0.68 -4.62 -11.86
CA ARG A 114 1.44 -5.79 -12.34
C ARG A 114 2.63 -5.34 -13.19
N ARG A 115 2.38 -4.41 -14.12
CA ARG A 115 3.40 -3.86 -15.02
C ARG A 115 4.46 -3.02 -14.30
N LEU A 116 4.11 -2.39 -13.19
CA LEU A 116 5.04 -1.58 -12.39
C LEU A 116 5.95 -2.42 -11.49
N HIS A 117 5.38 -3.44 -10.82
CA HIS A 117 6.13 -4.30 -9.89
C HIS A 117 7.17 -5.18 -10.57
N GLY A 118 6.98 -5.49 -11.86
CA GLY A 118 7.97 -6.22 -12.66
C GLY A 118 9.13 -5.36 -13.20
N ASN A 119 9.15 -4.04 -12.98
CA ASN A 119 10.17 -3.17 -13.55
C ASN A 119 11.40 -3.00 -12.60
N PRO A 120 12.62 -3.40 -13.03
CA PRO A 120 13.82 -3.32 -12.20
C PRO A 120 14.16 -1.89 -11.72
N GLY A 121 13.84 -0.86 -12.51
CA GLY A 121 14.16 0.54 -12.21
C GLY A 121 13.40 1.10 -10.99
N LEU A 122 12.33 0.43 -10.56
CA LEU A 122 11.49 0.88 -9.44
C LEU A 122 11.76 0.13 -8.12
N VAL A 123 12.63 -0.89 -8.15
CA VAL A 123 12.89 -1.77 -6.98
C VAL A 123 13.45 -0.98 -5.80
N ALA A 124 14.39 -0.05 -6.02
CA ALA A 124 15.00 0.72 -4.93
C ALA A 124 13.97 1.58 -4.17
N HIS A 125 13.07 2.24 -4.90
CA HIS A 125 11.99 3.04 -4.29
C HIS A 125 11.00 2.17 -3.52
N GLN A 126 10.69 1.00 -4.08
CA GLN A 126 9.82 0.03 -3.44
C GLN A 126 10.41 -0.48 -2.11
N VAL A 127 11.69 -0.86 -2.09
CA VAL A 127 12.38 -1.31 -0.87
C VAL A 127 12.40 -0.20 0.19
N ALA A 128 12.70 1.04 -0.20
CA ALA A 128 12.71 2.18 0.72
C ALA A 128 11.33 2.44 1.35
N ALA A 129 10.26 2.39 0.54
CA ALA A 129 8.89 2.55 1.01
C ALA A 129 8.49 1.45 2.00
N TYR A 130 8.81 0.19 1.68
CA TYR A 130 8.52 -0.94 2.59
C TYR A 130 9.29 -0.87 3.90
N THR A 131 10.56 -0.45 3.87
CA THR A 131 11.39 -0.34 5.08
C THR A 131 10.85 0.68 6.08
N ALA A 132 10.31 1.81 5.60
CA ALA A 132 9.67 2.80 6.48
C ALA A 132 8.44 2.21 7.19
N ILE A 133 7.62 1.49 6.42
CA ILE A 133 6.34 0.94 6.87
C ILE A 133 6.54 -0.26 7.80
N GLU A 134 7.54 -1.09 7.55
CA GLU A 134 7.92 -2.17 8.46
C GLU A 134 8.25 -1.65 9.87
N ARG A 135 8.93 -0.50 9.96
CA ARG A 135 9.24 0.13 11.25
C ARG A 135 7.99 0.63 11.98
N GLU A 136 7.08 1.28 11.26
CA GLU A 136 5.81 1.74 11.83
C GLU A 136 4.95 0.56 12.31
N LEU A 137 4.85 -0.48 11.48
CA LEU A 137 4.13 -1.70 11.80
C LEU A 137 4.72 -2.43 13.01
N ALA A 138 6.05 -2.55 13.09
CA ALA A 138 6.72 -3.12 14.24
C ALA A 138 6.44 -2.31 15.52
N GLY A 139 6.32 -0.98 15.42
CA GLY A 139 5.90 -0.13 16.54
C GLY A 139 4.48 -0.44 17.02
N GLU A 140 3.53 -0.64 16.10
CA GLU A 140 2.15 -1.02 16.42
C GLU A 140 2.07 -2.41 17.06
N ILE A 141 2.79 -3.39 16.50
CA ILE A 141 2.85 -4.76 17.05
C ILE A 141 3.53 -4.75 18.43
N GLY A 142 4.56 -3.95 18.61
CA GLY A 142 5.29 -3.84 19.89
C GLY A 142 4.40 -3.41 21.04
N ARG A 143 3.38 -2.57 20.79
CA ARG A 143 2.39 -2.16 21.81
C ARG A 143 1.52 -3.31 22.30
N ARG A 144 1.45 -4.41 21.56
CA ARG A 144 0.64 -5.62 21.85
C ARG A 144 1.47 -6.74 22.51
N LEU A 145 2.79 -6.57 22.60
CA LEU A 145 3.71 -7.60 23.07
C LEU A 145 4.34 -7.21 24.42
N THR A 146 4.53 -8.21 25.27
CA THR A 146 5.25 -8.11 26.54
C THR A 146 6.43 -9.07 26.56
N GLY A 147 7.42 -8.80 27.41
CA GLY A 147 8.61 -9.66 27.58
C GLY A 147 9.90 -9.04 27.06
N ALA A 148 11.04 -9.62 27.45
CA ALA A 148 12.37 -9.09 27.18
C ALA A 148 12.73 -9.07 25.67
N ASP A 149 12.07 -9.90 24.86
CA ASP A 149 12.29 -10.03 23.41
C ASP A 149 11.19 -9.39 22.55
N ALA A 150 10.23 -8.68 23.16
CA ALA A 150 9.04 -8.13 22.50
C ALA A 150 9.39 -7.29 21.26
N ALA A 151 10.44 -6.46 21.34
CA ALA A 151 10.88 -5.62 20.22
C ALA A 151 11.40 -6.44 19.02
N LEU A 152 12.15 -7.52 19.28
CA LEU A 152 12.64 -8.41 18.22
C LEU A 152 11.47 -9.17 17.59
N ARG A 153 10.58 -9.73 18.43
CA ARG A 153 9.36 -10.43 17.98
C ARG A 153 8.48 -9.52 17.12
N ALA A 154 8.30 -8.26 17.51
CA ALA A 154 7.52 -7.29 16.75
C ALA A 154 8.10 -7.04 15.34
N ARG A 155 9.42 -6.87 15.24
CA ARG A 155 10.11 -6.68 13.95
C ARG A 155 10.00 -7.91 13.05
N VAL A 156 10.21 -9.10 13.61
CA VAL A 156 10.08 -10.37 12.86
C VAL A 156 8.65 -10.56 12.36
N LEU A 157 7.64 -10.32 13.21
CA LEU A 157 6.23 -10.41 12.81
C LEU A 157 5.87 -9.39 11.72
N ALA A 158 6.34 -8.14 11.83
CA ALA A 158 6.11 -7.11 10.83
C ALA A 158 6.70 -7.52 9.47
N ALA A 159 7.97 -7.95 9.45
CA ALA A 159 8.65 -8.38 8.23
C ALA A 159 7.96 -9.60 7.60
N ALA A 160 7.63 -10.63 8.41
CA ALA A 160 6.94 -11.83 7.95
C ALA A 160 5.56 -11.52 7.37
N PHE A 161 4.80 -10.64 8.04
CA PHE A 161 3.49 -10.22 7.57
C PHE A 161 3.56 -9.46 6.24
N LEU A 162 4.45 -8.46 6.12
CA LEU A 162 4.62 -7.71 4.87
C LEU A 162 5.08 -8.60 3.72
N ALA A 163 6.00 -9.54 3.98
CA ALA A 163 6.40 -10.54 2.99
C ALA A 163 5.22 -11.42 2.56
N THR A 164 4.37 -11.84 3.50
CA THR A 164 3.16 -12.63 3.23
C THR A 164 2.19 -11.88 2.33
N LEU A 165 1.90 -10.61 2.64
CA LEU A 165 1.04 -9.78 1.80
C LEU A 165 1.62 -9.59 0.39
N ARG A 166 2.92 -9.34 0.28
CA ARG A 166 3.60 -9.20 -1.02
C ARG A 166 3.46 -10.45 -1.86
N VAL A 167 3.74 -11.63 -1.28
CA VAL A 167 3.64 -12.92 -1.97
C VAL A 167 2.19 -13.22 -2.37
N ALA A 168 1.22 -13.02 -1.48
CA ALA A 168 -0.19 -13.26 -1.77
C ALA A 168 -0.71 -12.36 -2.90
N VAL A 169 -0.35 -11.07 -2.89
CA VAL A 169 -0.70 -10.12 -3.95
C VAL A 169 -0.04 -10.51 -5.27
N GLN A 170 1.23 -10.92 -5.25
CA GLN A 170 1.93 -11.37 -6.46
C GLN A 170 1.31 -12.65 -7.05
N GLN A 171 1.01 -13.65 -6.22
CA GLN A 171 0.35 -14.87 -6.66
C GLN A 171 -1.03 -14.58 -7.26
N TRP A 172 -1.85 -13.76 -6.60
CA TRP A 172 -3.16 -13.37 -7.12
C TRP A 172 -3.05 -12.53 -8.40
N ILE A 173 -1.95 -11.80 -8.56
CA ILE A 173 -1.59 -11.11 -9.79
C ILE A 173 -1.25 -12.11 -10.91
N GLU A 174 -0.52 -13.17 -10.63
CA GLU A 174 -0.15 -14.14 -11.67
C GLU A 174 -1.34 -15.04 -12.04
N ALA A 175 -2.21 -15.33 -11.06
CA ALA A 175 -3.36 -16.20 -11.19
C ALA A 175 -4.55 -15.65 -10.35
N PRO A 176 -5.47 -14.86 -10.95
CA PRO A 176 -6.61 -14.24 -10.25
C PRO A 176 -7.86 -15.14 -10.21
N ASP A 177 -7.69 -16.43 -9.97
CA ASP A 177 -8.75 -17.47 -9.98
C ASP A 177 -9.75 -17.37 -8.82
N GLN A 178 -9.45 -16.55 -7.81
CA GLN A 178 -10.33 -16.22 -6.68
C GLN A 178 -10.17 -14.75 -6.28
N PRO A 179 -11.05 -14.15 -5.45
CA PRO A 179 -10.82 -12.82 -4.89
C PRO A 179 -9.52 -12.75 -4.08
N LEU A 180 -8.87 -11.56 -4.05
CA LEU A 180 -7.62 -11.34 -3.31
C LEU A 180 -7.72 -11.77 -1.83
N ALA A 181 -8.87 -11.54 -1.20
CA ALA A 181 -9.13 -11.96 0.18
C ALA A 181 -8.96 -13.48 0.37
N GLY A 182 -9.32 -14.29 -0.62
CA GLY A 182 -9.11 -15.74 -0.62
C GLY A 182 -7.62 -16.10 -0.61
N THR A 183 -6.84 -15.51 -1.52
CA THR A 183 -5.39 -15.75 -1.59
C THR A 183 -4.67 -15.26 -0.32
N LEU A 184 -5.05 -14.10 0.19
CA LEU A 184 -4.53 -13.56 1.45
C LEU A 184 -4.83 -14.48 2.63
N ARG A 185 -6.04 -15.01 2.74
CA ARG A 185 -6.43 -15.92 3.83
C ARG A 185 -5.53 -17.15 3.84
N THR A 186 -5.29 -17.77 2.68
CA THR A 186 -4.41 -18.93 2.54
C THR A 186 -2.96 -18.59 2.92
N ALA A 187 -2.41 -17.50 2.38
CA ALA A 187 -1.03 -17.09 2.67
C ALA A 187 -0.80 -16.75 4.15
N LEU A 188 -1.75 -16.04 4.78
CA LEU A 188 -1.69 -15.69 6.20
C LEU A 188 -1.79 -16.91 7.12
N ALA A 189 -2.52 -17.95 6.70
CA ALA A 189 -2.56 -19.22 7.43
C ALA A 189 -1.23 -19.97 7.35
N HIS A 190 -0.55 -19.97 6.19
CA HIS A 190 0.77 -20.60 6.03
C HIS A 190 1.88 -19.91 6.84
N ALA A 191 1.82 -18.59 6.97
CA ALA A 191 2.82 -17.81 7.69
C ALA A 191 2.48 -17.60 9.18
N ALA A 192 1.36 -18.16 9.66
CA ALA A 192 0.97 -18.03 11.06
C ALA A 192 2.05 -18.65 11.97
N PRO A 193 2.55 -17.91 12.96
CA PRO A 193 3.47 -18.49 13.93
C PRO A 193 2.77 -19.63 14.66
N ALA A 194 3.50 -20.72 14.94
CA ALA A 194 2.99 -21.81 15.76
C ALA A 194 2.47 -21.25 17.08
N ALA A 195 1.30 -21.72 17.54
CA ALA A 195 0.81 -21.40 18.87
C ALA A 195 1.83 -21.94 19.87
N GLY A 196 2.59 -21.04 20.48
CA GLY A 196 3.48 -21.35 21.60
C GLY A 196 2.71 -21.55 22.89
#